data_AF-A0A9N9ZMN0-F1
#
_entry.id   AF-A0A9N9ZMN0-F1
#
_cell.length_a   1.000
_cell.length_b   1.000
_cell.length_c   1.000
_cell.angle_alpha   90.00
_cell.angle_beta   90.00
_cell.angle_gamma   90.00
#
_symmetry.space_group_name_H-M   'P 1'
#
loop_
_entity.id
_entity.type
_entity.pdbx_description
1 polymer ?
#
loop_
_entity_poly.entity_id
_entity_poly.type
_entity_poly.pdbx_seq_one_letter_code
_entity_poly.pdbx_strand_id
1 'polypeptide(L)'
;MSWYAKTRFYHIADLTTWQLCPCPKTYEKVHPLYRPTAKQLSVLYPSVIDWIPFPSIREKLIRLHAGNPQIDRIFCDAVSAYVVEACMSDIVSGAAPSRVYLRVNDLLTAGGWDQVDECGSWAAALPVPKVNDLFTSPGCARAAFQYLSMDGGASRYKMDPAFFGKYPELYDASTPDILAQGIPLKPDIQPTLTYPQPLDISVYQIYRSFIGFTVSSISDRQNRVYVSTHSYPPAM
;
A
#
# COMPACT_ATOMS: atom_id res chain seq x y z
N MET A 1 9.15 -4.60 1.14
CA MET A 1 8.00 -4.71 2.08
C MET A 1 8.11 -3.81 3.32
N SER A 2 9.24 -3.15 3.63
CA SER A 2 9.38 -2.29 4.82
C SER A 2 8.47 -1.04 4.81
N TRP A 3 8.05 -0.58 3.63
CA TRP A 3 7.08 0.51 3.43
C TRP A 3 5.77 0.26 4.20
N TYR A 4 5.13 -0.90 4.01
CA TYR A 4 3.84 -1.24 4.62
C TYR A 4 3.88 -1.37 6.14
N ALA A 5 5.00 -1.86 6.67
CA ALA A 5 5.20 -1.94 8.12
C ALA A 5 5.35 -0.55 8.75
N LYS A 6 6.08 0.35 8.08
CA LYS A 6 6.47 1.67 8.61
C LYS A 6 5.36 2.72 8.45
N THR A 7 4.58 2.67 7.38
CA THR A 7 3.41 3.55 7.19
C THR A 7 2.18 3.10 7.97
N ARG A 8 2.33 2.09 8.84
CA ARG A 8 1.24 1.49 9.64
C ARG A 8 0.03 1.20 8.76
N PHE A 9 0.22 0.34 7.77
CA PHE A 9 -0.79 0.00 6.76
C PHE A 9 -1.90 -0.93 7.29
N TYR A 10 -2.39 -0.71 8.52
CA TYR A 10 -3.38 -1.57 9.20
C TYR A 10 -4.72 -1.63 8.46
N HIS A 11 -5.10 -0.55 7.75
CA HIS A 11 -6.31 -0.54 6.92
C HIS A 11 -6.35 -1.65 5.88
N ILE A 12 -5.19 -2.15 5.46
CA ILE A 12 -5.10 -3.21 4.45
C ILE A 12 -5.19 -4.59 5.08
N ALA A 13 -4.80 -4.72 6.35
CA ALA A 13 -5.14 -5.92 7.12
C ALA A 13 -6.66 -6.06 7.28
N ASP A 14 -7.38 -4.97 7.60
CA ASP A 14 -8.84 -4.98 7.68
C ASP A 14 -9.50 -5.26 6.32
N LEU A 15 -9.01 -4.62 5.24
CA LEU A 15 -9.44 -4.90 3.87
C LEU A 15 -9.24 -6.38 3.49
N THR A 16 -8.06 -6.92 3.74
CA THR A 16 -7.72 -8.32 3.42
C THR A 16 -8.58 -9.28 4.23
N THR A 17 -8.83 -8.96 5.50
CA THR A 17 -9.73 -9.76 6.36
C THR A 17 -11.14 -9.80 5.79
N TRP A 18 -11.65 -8.66 5.32
CA TRP A 18 -12.96 -8.61 4.67
C TRP A 18 -12.97 -9.36 3.32
N GLN A 19 -11.92 -9.26 2.50
CA GLN A 19 -11.83 -10.01 1.23
C GLN A 19 -11.81 -11.54 1.46
N LEU A 20 -11.17 -12.01 2.54
CA LEU A 20 -11.12 -13.43 2.90
C LEU A 20 -12.41 -13.93 3.55
N CYS A 21 -13.08 -13.10 4.35
CA CYS A 21 -14.33 -13.43 5.03
C CYS A 21 -15.34 -12.28 4.91
N PRO A 22 -16.06 -12.17 3.77
CA PRO A 22 -16.98 -11.07 3.54
C PRO A 22 -18.22 -11.18 4.43
N CYS A 23 -18.35 -10.30 5.43
CA CYS A 23 -19.54 -10.18 6.26
C CYS A 23 -19.68 -8.75 6.83
N PRO A 24 -20.85 -8.36 7.38
CA PRO A 24 -21.05 -7.02 7.92
C PRO A 24 -20.00 -6.64 8.98
N LYS A 25 -19.62 -7.58 9.86
CA LYS A 25 -18.64 -7.35 10.93
C LYS A 25 -17.23 -7.04 10.42
N THR A 26 -16.80 -7.71 9.34
CA THR A 26 -15.48 -7.45 8.73
C THR A 26 -15.52 -6.20 7.86
N TYR A 27 -16.64 -5.94 7.20
CA TYR A 27 -16.86 -4.75 6.38
C TYR A 27 -16.85 -3.45 7.20
N GLU A 28 -17.46 -3.43 8.39
CA GLU A 28 -17.50 -2.25 9.27
C GLU A 28 -16.11 -1.72 9.64
N LYS A 29 -15.10 -2.61 9.68
CA LYS A 29 -13.71 -2.26 9.97
C LYS A 29 -12.97 -1.68 8.76
N VAL A 30 -13.50 -1.86 7.54
CA VAL A 30 -12.85 -1.37 6.32
C VAL A 30 -12.97 0.16 6.27
N HIS A 31 -11.80 0.80 6.28
CA HIS A 31 -11.68 2.25 6.20
C HIS A 31 -12.39 2.80 4.94
N PRO A 32 -13.10 3.95 5.02
CA PRO A 32 -13.91 4.45 3.90
C PRO A 32 -13.20 4.52 2.55
N LEU A 33 -11.94 4.95 2.52
CA LEU A 33 -11.13 5.03 1.29
C LEU A 33 -10.89 3.68 0.59
N TYR A 34 -10.94 2.58 1.35
CA TYR A 34 -10.70 1.22 0.84
C TYR A 34 -11.99 0.45 0.57
N ARG A 35 -13.16 0.98 0.97
CA ARG A 35 -14.44 0.33 0.70
C ARG A 35 -14.63 0.08 -0.80
N PRO A 36 -15.16 -1.08 -1.19
CA PRO A 36 -15.36 -1.42 -2.58
C PRO A 36 -16.34 -0.45 -3.25
N THR A 37 -16.03 -0.05 -4.47
CA THR A 37 -16.97 0.66 -5.34
C THR A 37 -17.96 -0.32 -5.96
N ALA A 38 -19.04 0.21 -6.53
CA ALA A 38 -20.01 -0.60 -7.27
C ALA A 38 -19.34 -1.41 -8.39
N LYS A 39 -18.31 -0.85 -9.04
CA LYS A 39 -17.56 -1.55 -10.08
C LYS A 39 -16.82 -2.76 -9.52
N GLN A 40 -16.13 -2.60 -8.39
CA GLN A 40 -15.40 -3.69 -7.72
C GLN A 40 -16.31 -4.87 -7.33
N LEU A 41 -17.59 -4.61 -7.03
CA LEU A 41 -18.57 -5.65 -6.73
C LEU A 41 -19.14 -6.36 -7.97
N SER A 42 -18.87 -5.85 -9.18
CA SER A 42 -19.53 -6.29 -10.42
C SER A 42 -18.64 -7.06 -11.40
N VAL A 43 -17.32 -7.03 -11.24
CA VAL A 43 -16.37 -7.64 -12.18
C VAL A 43 -15.23 -8.33 -11.47
N LEU A 44 -14.60 -9.29 -12.14
CA LEU A 44 -13.32 -9.88 -11.71
C LEU A 44 -12.15 -8.99 -12.13
N TYR A 45 -11.21 -8.78 -11.22
CA TYR A 45 -10.00 -7.99 -11.46
C TYR A 45 -8.92 -8.37 -10.43
N PRO A 46 -7.65 -7.97 -10.64
CA PRO A 46 -6.57 -8.22 -9.68
C PRO A 46 -6.77 -7.48 -8.34
N SER A 47 -6.83 -8.22 -7.22
CA SER A 47 -7.06 -7.65 -5.88
C SER A 47 -6.00 -6.65 -5.41
N VAL A 48 -4.82 -6.63 -6.03
CA VAL A 48 -3.78 -5.62 -5.76
C VAL A 48 -4.27 -4.19 -6.02
N ILE A 49 -5.25 -4.02 -6.93
CA ILE A 49 -5.88 -2.71 -7.20
C ILE A 49 -6.58 -2.19 -5.95
N ASP A 50 -7.13 -3.07 -5.09
CA ASP A 50 -7.87 -2.67 -3.90
C ASP A 50 -6.99 -1.96 -2.87
N TRP A 51 -5.66 -2.10 -2.98
CA TRP A 51 -4.70 -1.53 -2.05
C TRP A 51 -4.39 -0.05 -2.33
N ILE A 52 -5.02 0.54 -3.35
CA ILE A 52 -4.95 1.97 -3.64
C ILE A 52 -6.11 2.69 -2.94
N PRO A 53 -5.86 3.69 -2.08
CA PRO A 53 -6.90 4.34 -1.28
C PRO A 53 -7.75 5.36 -2.07
N PHE A 54 -7.61 5.40 -3.39
CA PHE A 54 -8.27 6.37 -4.25
C PHE A 54 -9.32 5.66 -5.12
N PRO A 55 -10.63 5.74 -4.78
CA PRO A 55 -11.68 5.02 -5.50
C PRO A 55 -11.70 5.33 -7.01
N SER A 56 -11.51 6.60 -7.41
CA SER A 56 -11.49 6.99 -8.83
C SER A 56 -10.34 6.34 -9.61
N ILE A 57 -9.16 6.23 -9.00
CA ILE A 57 -8.00 5.53 -9.60
C ILE A 57 -8.28 4.03 -9.70
N ARG A 58 -8.84 3.41 -8.65
CA ARG A 58 -9.19 1.97 -8.66
C ARG A 58 -10.17 1.64 -9.77
N GLU A 59 -11.24 2.41 -9.93
CA GLU A 59 -12.22 2.17 -10.99
C GLU A 59 -11.59 2.25 -12.39
N LYS A 60 -10.69 3.20 -12.60
CA LYS A 60 -9.98 3.36 -13.88
C LYS A 60 -9.00 2.23 -14.13
N LEU A 61 -8.26 1.79 -13.11
CA LEU A 61 -7.40 0.61 -13.20
C LEU A 61 -8.19 -0.64 -13.55
N ILE A 62 -9.36 -0.85 -12.93
CA ILE A 62 -10.23 -1.99 -13.25
C ILE A 62 -10.71 -1.91 -14.70
N ARG A 63 -11.11 -0.72 -15.16
CA ARG A 63 -11.64 -0.53 -16.52
C ARG A 63 -10.57 -0.67 -17.60
N LEU A 64 -9.36 -0.17 -17.35
CA LEU A 64 -8.33 0.01 -18.39
C LEU A 64 -7.17 -0.98 -18.26
N HIS A 65 -6.92 -1.54 -17.07
CA HIS A 65 -5.71 -2.31 -16.78
C HIS A 65 -5.96 -3.63 -16.02
N ALA A 66 -7.21 -4.08 -15.82
CA ALA A 66 -7.46 -5.34 -15.12
C ALA A 66 -6.79 -6.56 -15.78
N GLY A 67 -6.64 -6.54 -17.11
CA GLY A 67 -5.91 -7.56 -17.87
C GLY A 67 -4.46 -7.18 -18.22
N ASN A 68 -3.91 -6.11 -17.66
CA ASN A 68 -2.57 -5.63 -18.01
C ASN A 68 -1.50 -6.48 -17.29
N PRO A 69 -0.58 -7.15 -18.00
CA PRO A 69 0.50 -7.92 -17.38
C PRO A 69 1.47 -7.07 -16.55
N GLN A 70 1.43 -5.74 -16.68
CA GLN A 70 2.24 -4.80 -15.91
C GLN A 70 1.51 -4.19 -14.70
N ILE A 71 0.36 -4.74 -14.28
CA ILE A 71 -0.45 -4.16 -13.20
C ILE A 71 0.35 -3.95 -11.90
N ASP A 72 1.24 -4.87 -11.53
CA ASP A 72 2.09 -4.75 -10.34
C ASP A 72 3.05 -3.56 -10.43
N ARG A 73 3.55 -3.27 -11.65
CA ARG A 73 4.41 -2.11 -11.89
C ARG A 73 3.62 -0.81 -11.73
N ILE A 74 2.42 -0.73 -12.30
CA ILE A 74 1.54 0.45 -12.17
C ILE A 74 1.19 0.67 -10.69
N PHE A 75 0.90 -0.40 -9.97
CA PHE A 75 0.65 -0.36 -8.53
C PHE A 75 1.86 0.18 -7.75
N CYS A 76 3.06 -0.36 -8.00
CA CYS A 76 4.28 0.12 -7.36
C CYS A 76 4.57 1.59 -7.68
N ASP A 77 4.36 2.02 -8.92
CA ASP A 77 4.50 3.43 -9.33
C ASP A 77 3.48 4.31 -8.59
N ALA A 78 2.23 3.85 -8.43
CA ALA A 78 1.19 4.58 -7.71
C ALA A 78 1.54 4.77 -6.22
N VAL A 79 1.92 3.69 -5.53
CA VAL A 79 2.29 3.74 -4.10
C VAL A 79 3.55 4.59 -3.90
N SER A 80 4.50 4.54 -4.84
CA SER A 80 5.71 5.39 -4.80
C SER A 80 5.41 6.88 -4.98
N ALA A 81 4.27 7.20 -5.61
CA ALA A 81 3.83 8.58 -5.86
C ALA A 81 2.96 9.16 -4.75
N TYR A 82 2.74 8.44 -3.64
CA TYR A 82 2.03 9.00 -2.48
C TYR A 82 2.85 10.11 -1.84
N VAL A 83 2.22 11.27 -1.68
CA VAL A 83 2.82 12.48 -1.13
C VAL A 83 1.97 13.05 0.00
N VAL A 84 2.60 13.86 0.85
CA VAL A 84 1.92 14.70 1.84
C VAL A 84 2.27 16.16 1.56
N GLU A 85 1.26 17.02 1.57
CA GLU A 85 1.43 18.48 1.46
C GLU A 85 1.80 19.09 2.83
N ALA A 86 2.62 20.13 2.81
CA ALA A 86 3.07 20.86 3.99
C ALA A 86 3.42 22.31 3.66
N CYS A 87 3.73 23.12 4.68
CA CYS A 87 4.32 24.44 4.49
C CYS A 87 5.86 24.35 4.50
N MET A 88 6.52 25.02 3.56
CA MET A 88 7.98 25.05 3.46
C MET A 88 8.63 25.61 4.72
N SER A 89 8.05 26.65 5.33
CA SER A 89 8.59 27.29 6.55
C SER A 89 8.60 26.37 7.77
N ASP A 90 7.73 25.36 7.77
CA ASP A 90 7.61 24.41 8.88
C ASP A 90 8.66 23.30 8.78
N ILE A 91 9.18 23.07 7.57
CA ILE A 91 10.16 22.04 7.26
C ILE A 91 11.56 22.63 7.16
N VAL A 92 11.71 23.84 6.62
CA VAL A 92 13.01 24.46 6.29
C VAL A 92 13.16 25.81 6.97
N SER A 93 14.25 25.96 7.73
CA SER A 93 14.59 27.15 8.49
C SER A 93 14.80 28.35 7.56
N GLY A 94 14.12 29.46 7.83
CA GLY A 94 14.27 30.71 7.08
C GLY A 94 13.65 30.72 5.67
N ALA A 95 12.92 29.67 5.29
CA ALA A 95 12.22 29.63 4.02
C ALA A 95 10.91 30.44 4.06
N ALA A 96 10.52 31.02 2.92
CA ALA A 96 9.23 31.69 2.78
C ALA A 96 8.08 30.67 2.93
N PRO A 97 6.95 31.04 3.58
CA PRO A 97 5.79 30.17 3.68
C PRO A 97 5.22 29.91 2.29
N SER A 98 5.40 28.69 1.81
CA SER A 98 4.96 28.22 0.49
C SER A 98 4.48 26.79 0.61
N ARG A 99 3.46 26.42 -0.16
CA ARG A 99 3.00 25.02 -0.16
C ARG A 99 4.03 24.14 -0.86
N VAL A 100 4.38 23.05 -0.22
CA VAL A 100 5.29 22.03 -0.73
C VAL A 100 4.68 20.66 -0.56
N TYR A 101 5.21 19.68 -1.27
CA TYR A 101 4.85 18.28 -1.04
C TYR A 101 6.07 17.37 -1.12
N LEU A 102 6.03 16.26 -0.38
CA LEU A 102 7.11 15.29 -0.28
C LEU A 102 6.57 13.89 -0.47
N ARG A 103 7.29 13.04 -1.22
CA ARG A 103 6.90 11.64 -1.36
C ARG A 103 7.23 10.88 -0.07
N VAL A 104 6.27 10.07 0.37
CA VAL A 104 6.44 9.22 1.55
C VAL A 104 7.60 8.24 1.34
N ASN A 105 7.74 7.71 0.12
CA ASN A 105 8.80 6.76 -0.22
C ASN A 105 10.22 7.37 -0.14
N ASP A 106 10.37 8.68 -0.41
CA ASP A 106 11.67 9.36 -0.38
C ASP A 106 12.18 9.46 1.06
N LEU A 107 11.33 9.87 2.01
CA LEU A 107 11.71 9.93 3.43
C LEU A 107 11.88 8.54 4.04
N LEU A 108 11.09 7.55 3.61
CA LEU A 108 11.29 6.17 4.06
C LEU A 108 12.63 5.59 3.62
N THR A 109 13.06 5.90 2.39
CA THR A 109 14.36 5.45 1.90
C THR A 109 15.50 6.17 2.60
N ALA A 110 15.41 7.50 2.75
CA ALA A 110 16.43 8.30 3.42
C ALA A 110 16.56 8.00 4.93
N GLY A 111 15.46 7.63 5.59
CA GLY A 111 15.42 7.40 7.03
C GLY A 111 16.21 6.19 7.53
N GLY A 112 16.75 5.35 6.64
CA GLY A 112 17.71 4.29 7.00
C GLY A 112 17.20 3.27 8.02
N TRP A 113 15.88 3.08 8.12
CA TRP A 113 15.25 2.42 9.27
C TRP A 113 15.53 0.91 9.42
N ASP A 114 16.28 0.31 8.49
CA ASP A 114 16.72 -1.09 8.60
C ASP A 114 18.06 -1.19 9.36
N GLN A 115 18.72 -0.04 9.61
CA GLN A 115 19.84 0.08 10.55
C GLN A 115 19.25 0.33 11.94
N VAL A 116 19.15 -0.75 12.73
CA VAL A 116 18.76 -0.70 14.14
C VAL A 116 19.93 -0.11 14.92
N ASP A 117 20.10 1.21 14.88
CA ASP A 117 20.89 1.88 15.90
C ASP A 117 20.04 2.01 17.15
N GLU A 118 20.15 0.98 18.00
CA GLU A 118 20.00 1.13 19.44
C GLU A 118 20.90 2.30 19.88
N CYS A 119 20.31 3.31 20.52
CA CYS A 119 21.03 4.47 21.06
C CYS A 119 21.52 5.50 20.02
N GLY A 120 20.60 6.30 19.46
CA GLY A 120 20.96 7.44 18.62
C GLY A 120 19.91 8.54 18.69
N SER A 121 20.12 9.52 19.57
CA SER A 121 19.43 10.80 19.70
C SER A 121 18.36 11.10 18.63
N TRP A 122 17.09 11.10 19.05
CA TRP A 122 15.93 11.59 18.31
C TRP A 122 15.95 13.12 18.08
N ALA A 123 17.06 13.78 18.37
CA ALA A 123 17.21 15.24 18.34
C ALA A 123 17.57 15.79 16.95
N ALA A 124 17.04 15.21 15.87
CA ALA A 124 16.98 15.94 14.61
C ALA A 124 15.78 16.89 14.70
N ALA A 125 16.07 18.17 14.96
CA ALA A 125 15.05 19.20 15.04
C ALA A 125 14.64 19.64 13.63
N LEU A 126 13.36 19.49 13.31
CA LEU A 126 12.75 20.37 12.31
C LEU A 126 12.57 21.76 12.93
N PRO A 127 12.69 22.83 12.14
CA PRO A 127 12.94 22.84 10.69
C PRO A 127 14.42 22.65 10.30
N VAL A 128 14.71 21.90 9.22
CA VAL A 128 16.08 21.67 8.72
C VAL A 128 16.70 22.93 8.10
N PRO A 129 18.03 23.10 8.11
CA PRO A 129 18.66 24.26 7.49
C PRO A 129 18.63 24.20 5.95
N LYS A 130 18.70 23.01 5.34
CA LYS A 130 18.61 22.82 3.88
C LYS A 130 17.66 21.69 3.53
N VAL A 131 16.92 21.86 2.43
CA VAL A 131 16.01 20.82 1.88
C VAL A 131 16.74 19.49 1.66
N ASN A 132 17.99 19.53 1.18
CA ASN A 132 18.76 18.32 0.88
C ASN A 132 19.04 17.46 2.13
N ASP A 133 19.02 18.06 3.32
CA ASP A 133 19.25 17.33 4.57
C ASP A 133 18.11 16.35 4.88
N LEU A 134 16.90 16.61 4.37
CA LEU A 134 15.75 15.70 4.47
C LEU A 134 15.98 14.35 3.79
N PHE A 135 16.84 14.32 2.76
CA PHE A 135 17.07 13.13 1.95
C PHE A 135 18.45 12.51 2.15
N THR A 136 19.40 13.26 2.74
CA THR A 136 20.76 12.79 3.01
C THR A 136 20.98 12.38 4.46
N SER A 137 20.23 12.95 5.41
CA SER A 137 20.36 12.64 6.85
C SER A 137 19.21 11.74 7.33
N PRO A 138 19.50 10.49 7.77
CA PRO A 138 18.47 9.59 8.31
C PRO A 138 17.72 10.15 9.53
N GLY A 139 18.37 10.99 10.35
CA GLY A 139 17.70 11.66 11.46
C GLY A 139 16.65 12.67 10.99
N CYS A 140 17.00 13.53 10.04
CA CYS A 140 16.10 14.53 9.48
C CYS A 140 14.93 13.90 8.73
N ALA A 141 15.20 12.85 7.95
CA ALA A 141 14.16 12.09 7.24
C ALA A 141 13.12 11.49 8.20
N ARG A 142 13.58 10.88 9.31
CA ARG A 142 12.71 10.32 10.35
C ARG A 142 11.90 11.40 11.06
N ALA A 143 12.52 12.53 11.40
CA ALA A 143 11.84 13.67 12.01
C ALA A 143 10.75 14.25 11.09
N ALA A 144 11.06 14.45 9.81
CA ALA A 144 10.11 14.90 8.78
C ALA A 144 8.95 13.91 8.61
N PHE A 145 9.24 12.61 8.56
CA PHE A 145 8.22 11.56 8.44
C PHE A 145 7.22 11.60 9.62
N GLN A 146 7.72 11.74 10.85
CA GLN A 146 6.87 11.83 12.05
C GLN A 146 6.10 13.15 12.11
N TYR A 147 6.77 14.28 11.86
CA TYR A 147 6.14 15.60 11.89
C TYR A 147 4.97 15.71 10.90
N LEU A 148 5.16 15.19 9.69
CA LEU A 148 4.13 15.16 8.66
C LEU A 148 3.07 14.07 8.89
N SER A 149 3.19 13.31 9.99
CA SER A 149 2.28 12.21 10.34
C SER A 149 2.09 11.24 9.18
N MET A 150 3.19 10.89 8.48
CA MET A 150 3.14 10.01 7.32
C MET A 150 2.80 8.56 7.69
N ASP A 151 2.82 8.21 8.98
CA ASP A 151 2.28 6.97 9.55
C ASP A 151 0.79 7.06 9.94
N GLY A 152 0.16 8.22 9.74
CA GLY A 152 -1.24 8.49 10.07
C GLY A 152 -2.26 7.87 9.11
N GLY A 153 -1.82 7.10 8.12
CA GLY A 153 -2.68 6.37 7.19
C GLY A 153 -3.05 7.14 5.91
N ALA A 154 -3.84 6.46 5.08
CA ALA A 154 -4.10 6.86 3.69
C ALA A 154 -4.89 8.16 3.52
N SER A 155 -5.58 8.63 4.57
CA SER A 155 -6.36 9.88 4.53
C SER A 155 -5.51 11.13 4.36
N ARG A 156 -4.20 11.05 4.64
CA ARG A 156 -3.26 12.16 4.48
C ARG A 156 -2.58 12.19 3.12
N TYR A 157 -2.69 11.10 2.35
CA TYR A 157 -1.94 10.96 1.11
C TYR A 157 -2.67 11.62 -0.04
N LYS A 158 -1.88 12.29 -0.86
CA LYS A 158 -2.24 12.74 -2.20
C LYS A 158 -1.34 12.07 -3.22
N MET A 159 -1.63 12.29 -4.49
CA MET A 159 -0.84 11.80 -5.61
C MET A 159 0.07 12.89 -6.14
N ASP A 160 1.35 12.56 -6.33
CA ASP A 160 2.28 13.37 -7.09
C ASP A 160 1.76 13.59 -8.52
N PRO A 161 1.62 14.84 -9.01
CA PRO A 161 1.21 15.12 -10.38
C PRO A 161 2.03 14.38 -11.44
N ALA A 162 3.30 14.07 -11.17
CA ALA A 162 4.16 13.31 -12.08
C ALA A 162 3.60 11.89 -12.38
N PHE A 163 2.84 11.29 -11.46
CA PHE A 163 2.18 10.00 -11.69
C PHE A 163 1.20 10.07 -12.85
N PHE A 164 0.37 11.11 -12.91
CA PHE A 164 -0.58 11.30 -13.99
C PHE A 164 0.08 11.80 -15.28
N GLY A 165 1.29 12.37 -15.21
CA GLY A 165 2.13 12.57 -16.38
C GLY A 165 2.52 11.25 -17.05
N LYS A 166 2.70 10.19 -16.26
CA LYS A 166 3.02 8.83 -16.75
C LYS A 166 1.79 8.01 -17.11
N TYR A 167 0.69 8.17 -16.36
CA TYR A 167 -0.58 7.46 -16.52
C TYR A 167 -1.76 8.44 -16.64
N PRO A 168 -1.84 9.24 -17.72
CA PRO A 168 -2.85 10.29 -17.86
C PRO A 168 -4.28 9.75 -17.85
N GLU A 169 -4.50 8.53 -18.34
CA GLU A 169 -5.78 7.84 -18.36
C GLU A 169 -6.36 7.56 -16.96
N LEU A 170 -5.51 7.56 -15.93
CA LEU A 170 -5.91 7.37 -14.54
C LEU A 170 -6.36 8.67 -13.86
N TYR A 171 -6.09 9.84 -14.45
CA TYR A 171 -6.45 11.13 -13.86
C TYR A 171 -7.95 11.40 -13.98
N ASP A 172 -8.62 11.72 -12.87
CA ASP A 172 -10.04 12.04 -12.81
C ASP A 172 -10.30 13.50 -12.43
N ALA A 173 -10.77 14.28 -13.40
CA ALA A 173 -11.11 15.69 -13.22
C ALA A 173 -12.25 15.92 -12.20
N SER A 174 -13.09 14.91 -11.91
CA SER A 174 -14.15 15.01 -10.91
C SER A 174 -13.64 14.94 -9.47
N THR A 175 -12.38 14.50 -9.26
CA THR A 175 -11.76 14.36 -7.92
C THR A 175 -10.43 15.12 -7.82
N PRO A 176 -10.45 16.46 -7.96
CA PRO A 176 -9.24 17.27 -8.05
C PRO A 176 -8.41 17.28 -6.76
N ASP A 177 -9.01 16.99 -5.60
CA ASP A 177 -8.32 17.02 -4.30
C ASP A 177 -7.26 15.92 -4.13
N ILE A 178 -7.29 14.90 -4.99
CA ILE A 178 -6.30 13.81 -5.01
C ILE A 178 -4.92 14.33 -5.48
N LEU A 179 -4.86 15.38 -6.29
CA LEU A 179 -3.60 15.95 -6.75
C LEU A 179 -2.93 16.78 -5.67
N ALA A 180 -1.62 16.54 -5.48
CA ALA A 180 -0.82 17.42 -4.64
C ALA A 180 -0.59 18.78 -5.29
N GLN A 181 -0.58 19.81 -4.45
CA GLN A 181 -0.37 21.20 -4.82
C GLN A 181 0.90 21.73 -4.18
N GLY A 182 1.60 22.61 -4.89
CA GLY A 182 2.81 23.28 -4.39
C GLY A 182 4.09 22.81 -5.08
N ILE A 183 5.22 23.08 -4.43
CA ILE A 183 6.55 22.79 -4.97
C ILE A 183 6.98 21.37 -4.52
N PRO A 184 7.37 20.47 -5.44
CA PRO A 184 7.92 19.16 -5.07
C PRO A 184 9.27 19.32 -4.36
N LEU A 185 9.40 18.79 -3.14
CA LEU A 185 10.71 18.55 -2.53
C LEU A 185 11.09 17.09 -2.79
N LYS A 186 12.17 16.90 -3.53
CA LYS A 186 12.62 15.58 -3.96
C LYS A 186 14.14 15.46 -3.97
N PRO A 187 14.68 14.25 -3.75
CA PRO A 187 16.07 13.95 -4.01
C PRO A 187 16.36 13.87 -5.53
N ASP A 188 17.64 13.86 -5.89
CA ASP A 188 18.08 13.68 -7.29
C ASP A 188 17.65 12.32 -7.85
N ILE A 189 17.71 11.28 -7.02
CA ILE A 189 17.32 9.92 -7.38
C ILE A 189 16.10 9.53 -6.55
N GLN A 190 15.00 9.27 -7.25
CA GLN A 190 13.72 8.95 -6.68
C GLN A 190 13.43 7.45 -6.82
N PRO A 191 13.63 6.63 -5.77
CA PRO A 191 13.40 5.20 -5.86
C PRO A 191 11.91 4.91 -6.04
N THR A 192 11.63 3.83 -6.76
CA THR A 192 10.29 3.22 -6.86
C THR A 192 10.26 1.97 -5.99
N LEU A 193 9.12 1.69 -5.38
CA LEU A 193 8.87 0.42 -4.72
C LEU A 193 9.14 -0.76 -5.67
N THR A 194 9.85 -1.77 -5.15
CA THR A 194 10.06 -3.01 -5.87
C THR A 194 8.79 -3.86 -5.84
N TYR A 195 8.48 -4.49 -6.96
CA TYR A 195 7.43 -5.50 -7.05
C TYR A 195 8.02 -6.91 -6.88
N PRO A 196 7.21 -7.89 -6.43
CA PRO A 196 7.62 -9.28 -6.39
C PRO A 196 8.11 -9.75 -7.75
N GLN A 197 9.22 -10.47 -7.79
CA GLN A 197 9.66 -11.13 -9.02
C GLN A 197 8.70 -12.27 -9.37
N PRO A 198 8.57 -12.62 -10.66
CA PRO A 198 7.81 -13.80 -11.07
C PRO A 198 8.22 -15.03 -10.27
N LEU A 199 7.23 -15.82 -9.86
CA LEU A 199 7.46 -17.03 -9.08
C LEU A 199 8.30 -18.00 -9.93
N ASP A 200 9.44 -18.43 -9.40
CA ASP A 200 10.25 -19.47 -10.06
C ASP A 200 9.44 -20.77 -10.17
N ILE A 201 9.64 -21.50 -11.27
CA ILE A 201 8.90 -22.75 -11.57
C ILE A 201 9.15 -23.76 -10.45
N SER A 202 10.38 -23.84 -9.93
CA SER A 202 10.70 -24.77 -8.83
C SER A 202 9.90 -24.44 -7.57
N VAL A 203 9.79 -23.16 -7.23
CA VAL A 203 9.02 -22.66 -6.09
C VAL A 203 7.51 -22.89 -6.30
N TYR A 204 7.00 -22.65 -7.51
CA TYR A 204 5.61 -22.96 -7.87
C TYR A 204 5.26 -24.43 -7.64
N GLN A 205 6.13 -25.35 -8.04
CA GLN A 205 5.89 -26.78 -7.88
C GLN A 205 5.83 -27.19 -6.40
N ILE A 206 6.60 -26.54 -5.52
CA ILE A 206 6.53 -26.76 -4.07
C ILE A 206 5.14 -26.37 -3.54
N TYR A 207 4.68 -25.14 -3.83
CA TYR A 207 3.35 -24.69 -3.41
C TYR A 207 2.23 -25.54 -3.99
N ARG A 208 2.33 -25.92 -5.26
CA ARG A 208 1.35 -26.78 -5.93
C ARG A 208 1.26 -28.15 -5.27
N SER A 209 2.41 -28.76 -4.92
CA SER A 209 2.46 -30.05 -4.25
C SER A 209 1.83 -29.99 -2.85
N PHE A 210 2.11 -28.92 -2.10
CA PHE A 210 1.52 -28.70 -0.79
C PHE A 210 -0.01 -28.52 -0.85
N ILE A 211 -0.50 -27.72 -1.79
CA ILE A 211 -1.95 -27.53 -2.01
C ILE A 211 -2.60 -28.86 -2.39
N GLY A 212 -1.97 -29.62 -3.31
CA GLY A 212 -2.45 -30.94 -3.71
C GLY A 212 -2.60 -31.90 -2.54
N PHE A 213 -1.58 -31.99 -1.68
CA PHE A 213 -1.65 -32.76 -0.44
C PHE A 213 -2.80 -32.30 0.47
N THR A 214 -2.93 -30.98 0.67
CA THR A 214 -3.93 -30.41 1.58
C THR A 214 -5.35 -30.74 1.12
N VAL A 215 -5.64 -30.56 -0.17
CA VAL A 215 -6.95 -30.89 -0.76
C VAL A 215 -7.26 -32.38 -0.60
N SER A 216 -6.32 -33.27 -0.96
CA SER A 216 -6.51 -34.71 -0.79
C SER A 216 -6.78 -35.09 0.67
N SER A 217 -6.06 -34.49 1.61
CA SER A 217 -6.25 -34.76 3.04
C SER A 217 -7.62 -34.32 3.58
N ILE A 218 -8.21 -33.25 3.04
CA ILE A 218 -9.55 -32.78 3.41
C ILE A 218 -10.60 -33.76 2.87
N SER A 219 -10.46 -34.18 1.61
CA SER A 219 -11.35 -35.17 0.99
C SER A 219 -11.33 -36.50 1.74
N ASP A 220 -10.15 -36.98 2.14
CA ASP A 220 -10.01 -38.21 2.93
C ASP A 220 -10.66 -38.10 4.32
N ARG A 221 -10.55 -36.93 4.97
CA ARG A 221 -11.20 -36.67 6.27
C ARG A 221 -12.72 -36.62 6.14
N GLN A 222 -13.26 -35.98 5.10
CA GLN A 222 -14.70 -35.97 4.85
C GLN A 222 -15.26 -37.37 4.55
N ASN A 223 -14.55 -38.18 3.76
CA ASN A 223 -14.95 -39.56 3.49
C ASN A 223 -14.96 -40.44 4.75
N ARG A 224 -13.98 -40.28 5.65
CA ARG A 224 -13.96 -41.02 6.93
C ARG A 224 -15.11 -40.66 7.86
N VAL A 225 -15.55 -39.40 7.87
CA VAL A 225 -16.69 -38.95 8.69
C VAL A 225 -18.02 -39.46 8.11
N TYR A 226 -18.17 -39.53 6.79
CA TYR A 226 -19.35 -40.10 6.14
C TYR A 226 -19.52 -41.60 6.39
N VAL A 227 -18.42 -42.37 6.34
CA VAL A 227 -18.44 -43.82 6.63
C VAL A 227 -18.80 -44.10 8.09
N SER A 228 -18.35 -43.25 9.03
CA SER A 228 -18.63 -43.40 10.46
C SER A 228 -20.08 -43.09 10.87
N THR A 229 -20.84 -42.35 10.06
CA THR A 229 -22.20 -41.89 10.40
C THR A 229 -23.31 -42.75 9.79
N HIS A 230 -23.00 -43.57 8.78
CA HIS A 230 -23.97 -44.45 8.11
C HIS A 230 -23.91 -45.92 8.57
N SER A 231 -23.08 -46.23 9.56
CA SER A 231 -23.04 -47.54 10.21
C SER A 231 -23.87 -47.55 11.50
N TYR A 232 -25.19 -47.52 11.38
CA TYR A 232 -26.09 -48.03 12.42
C TYR A 232 -26.60 -49.43 12.00
N PRO A 233 -26.51 -50.46 12.86
CA PRO A 233 -27.03 -51.78 12.53
C PRO A 233 -28.57 -51.78 12.55
N PRO A 234 -29.24 -52.64 11.76
CA PRO A 234 -30.69 -52.77 11.82
C PRO A 234 -31.09 -53.32 13.20
N ALA A 235 -32.06 -52.66 13.83
CA ALA A 235 -32.67 -53.13 15.07
C ALA A 235 -33.36 -54.48 14.81
N MET A 236 -33.01 -55.48 15.63
CA MET A 236 -33.71 -56.76 15.76
C MET A 236 -35.06 -56.59 16.44
#